data_AF-A0A352VUJ3-F1
#
_entry.id   AF-A0A352VUJ3-F1
#
_cell.length_a   1.000
_cell.length_b   1.000
_cell.length_c   1.000
_cell.angle_alpha   90.00
_cell.angle_beta   90.00
_cell.angle_gamma   90.00
#
_symmetry.space_group_name_H-M   'P 1'
#
loop_
_entity.id
_entity.type
_entity.pdbx_description
1 polymer ?
#
loop_
_entity_poly.entity_id
_entity_poly.type
_entity_poly.pdbx_seq_one_letter_code
_entity_poly.pdbx_strand_id
1 'polypeptide(L)' 'MHAELLKKFPAVHFVSRLDRETSGIVFCAKKSGQVKNFVQALGKSRKMYLVLTHGISRQKRFTVSMMLAA' A
#
# COMPACT_ATOMS: atom_id res chain seq x y z
N MET A 1 9.16 2.40 -32.56
CA MET A 1 8.92 1.28 -31.60
C MET A 1 8.80 1.74 -30.14
N HIS A 2 9.77 2.45 -29.55
CA HIS A 2 9.71 2.86 -28.13
C HIS A 2 8.57 3.83 -27.77
N ALA A 3 8.27 4.81 -28.64
CA ALA A 3 7.23 5.81 -28.39
C ALA A 3 5.79 5.24 -28.46
N GLU A 4 5.57 4.19 -29.24
CA GLU A 4 4.27 3.51 -29.30
C GLU A 4 4.00 2.67 -28.06
N LEU A 5 5.02 2.04 -27.48
CA LEU A 5 4.89 1.32 -26.21
C LEU A 5 4.54 2.26 -25.05
N LEU A 6 5.13 3.46 -25.01
CA LEU A 6 4.77 4.51 -24.03
C LEU A 6 3.35 5.06 -24.22
N LYS A 7 2.82 5.08 -25.45
CA LYS A 7 1.40 5.39 -25.71
C LYS A 7 0.47 4.23 -25.29
N LYS A 8 0.94 2.99 -25.38
CA LYS A 8 0.15 1.78 -25.09
C LYS A 8 0.07 1.47 -23.60
N PHE A 9 1.09 1.85 -22.82
CA PHE A 9 1.15 1.66 -21.38
C PHE A 9 1.28 3.00 -20.66
N PRO A 10 0.18 3.59 -20.16
CA PRO A 10 0.25 4.85 -19.43
C PRO A 10 1.15 4.71 -18.20
N ALA A 11 1.90 5.75 -17.88
CA ALA A 11 2.77 5.78 -16.71
C ALA A 11 1.97 5.38 -15.45
N VAL A 12 2.45 4.35 -14.76
CA VAL A 12 1.86 3.85 -13.51
C VAL A 12 2.64 4.46 -12.36
N HIS A 13 1.93 5.15 -11.47
CA HIS A 13 2.51 5.79 -10.30
C HIS A 13 2.00 5.09 -9.04
N PHE A 14 2.88 4.41 -8.31
CA PHE A 14 2.51 3.78 -7.05
C PHE A 14 2.12 4.83 -6.01
N VAL A 15 0.93 4.69 -5.40
CA VAL A 15 0.48 5.55 -4.29
C VAL A 15 0.57 4.83 -2.95
N SER A 16 0.77 3.51 -2.99
CA SER A 16 1.07 2.66 -1.85
C SER A 16 2.15 1.66 -2.19
N ARG A 17 2.79 1.11 -1.17
CA ARG A 17 3.73 -0.01 -1.29
C ARG A 17 3.21 -1.19 -0.46
N LEU A 18 3.60 -2.39 -0.88
CA LEU A 18 3.58 -3.59 -0.04
C LEU A 18 5.02 -4.10 0.04
N ASP A 19 5.33 -4.77 1.16
CA ASP A 19 6.59 -5.50 1.26
C ASP A 19 6.62 -6.63 0.24
N ARG A 20 7.82 -7.06 -0.15
CA ARG A 20 8.03 -8.07 -1.19
C ARG A 20 7.22 -9.36 -0.97
N GLU A 21 7.17 -9.81 0.28
CA GLU A 21 6.50 -11.07 0.67
C GLU A 21 5.03 -10.85 1.09
N THR A 22 4.55 -9.61 1.08
CA THR A 22 3.17 -9.28 1.47
C THR A 22 2.27 -9.26 0.23
N SER A 23 1.38 -10.24 0.13
CA SER A 23 0.30 -10.22 -0.85
C SER A 23 -0.81 -9.23 -0.44
N GLY A 24 -1.49 -8.62 -1.42
CA GLY A 24 -2.68 -7.84 -1.13
C GLY A 24 -2.97 -6.75 -2.15
N ILE A 25 -3.71 -5.74 -1.71
CA ILE A 25 -4.15 -4.63 -2.55
C ILE A 25 -3.06 -3.55 -2.59
N VAL A 26 -2.61 -3.22 -3.79
CA VAL A 26 -1.75 -2.07 -4.07
C VAL A 26 -2.52 -1.06 -4.91
N PHE A 27 -2.50 0.20 -4.49
CA PHE A 27 -3.08 1.29 -5.25
C PHE A 27 -2.04 1.95 -6.15
N CYS A 28 -2.43 2.22 -7.39
CA CYS A 28 -1.64 2.95 -8.37
C CYS A 28 -2.50 4.03 -9.05
N ALA A 29 -1.89 5.17 -9.36
CA ALA A 29 -2.48 6.23 -10.15
C ALA A 29 -2.01 6.16 -11.60
N LYS A 30 -2.94 6.36 -12.54
CA LYS A 30 -2.64 6.46 -13.99
C LYS A 30 -2.24 7.86 -14.44
N LYS A 31 -2.43 8.86 -13.57
CA LYS A 31 -2.13 10.28 -13.85
C LYS A 31 -1.25 10.82 -12.73
N SER A 32 -0.08 11.32 -13.08
CA SER A 32 0.90 11.91 -12.14
C SER A 32 0.28 13.00 -11.26
N GLY A 33 -0.54 13.88 -11.85
CA GLY A 33 -1.19 14.98 -11.13
C GLY A 33 -2.16 14.58 -10.01
N GLN A 34 -2.58 13.31 -9.96
CA GLN A 34 -3.50 12.81 -8.92
C GLN A 34 -2.79 12.05 -7.78
N VAL A 35 -1.49 11.78 -7.91
CA VAL A 35 -0.72 10.97 -6.95
C VAL A 35 -0.80 11.57 -5.55
N LYS A 36 -0.54 12.88 -5.40
CA LYS A 36 -0.51 13.56 -4.10
C LYS A 36 -1.86 13.48 -3.38
N ASN A 37 -2.95 13.75 -4.10
CA ASN A 37 -4.31 13.69 -3.54
C ASN A 37 -4.67 12.27 -3.11
N PHE A 38 -4.28 11.27 -3.91
CA PHE A 38 -4.56 9.88 -3.61
C PHE A 38 -3.75 9.39 -2.40
N VAL A 39 -2.47 9.75 -2.29
CA VAL A 39 -1.64 9.44 -1.10
C VAL A 39 -2.26 10.05 0.16
N GLN A 40 -2.71 11.30 0.11
CA GLN A 40 -3.38 11.96 1.24
C GLN A 40 -4.70 11.26 1.64
N ALA A 41 -5.53 10.89 0.66
CA ALA A 41 -6.77 10.17 0.92
C ALA A 41 -6.52 8.77 1.50
N LEU A 42 -5.49 8.08 0.99
CA LEU A 42 -5.11 6.76 1.47
C LEU A 42 -4.55 6.81 2.90
N GLY A 43 -3.84 7.88 3.26
CA GLY A 43 -3.36 8.11 4.63
C GLY A 43 -4.48 8.25 5.68
N LYS A 44 -5.69 8.65 5.26
CA LYS A 44 -6.89 8.73 6.12
C LYS A 44 -7.74 7.46 6.09
N SER A 45 -7.44 6.53 5.19
CA SER A 45 -8.20 5.30 4.98
C SER A 45 -7.72 4.20 5.93
N ARG A 46 -8.64 3.38 6.45
CA ARG A 46 -8.28 2.21 7.26
C ARG A 46 -7.80 1.07 6.35
N LYS A 47 -6.64 0.49 6.67
CA LYS A 47 -6.12 -0.71 6.01
C LYS A 47 -6.32 -1.91 6.94
N MET A 48 -6.74 -3.03 6.37
CA MET A 48 -6.95 -4.28 7.10
C MET A 48 -6.16 -5.39 6.41
N TYR A 49 -5.46 -6.19 7.20
CA TYR A 49 -4.67 -7.33 6.74
C TYR A 49 -5.10 -8.57 7.50
N LEU A 50 -5.03 -9.72 6.83
CA LEU A 50 -5.12 -11.02 7.45
C LEU A 50 -3.71 -11.58 7.58
N VAL A 51 -3.39 -12.16 8.74
CA VAL A 51 -2.04 -12.66 9.05
C VAL A 51 -2.15 -13.98 9.79
N LEU A 52 -1.30 -14.94 9.44
CA LEU A 52 -1.04 -16.13 10.26
C LEU A 52 0.17 -15.85 11.15
N THR A 53 0.04 -16.10 12.44
CA THR A 53 1.10 -15.85 13.43
C THR A 53 1.48 -17.13 14.16
N HIS A 54 2.69 -17.16 14.71
CA HIS A 54 3.13 -18.27 15.54
C HIS A 54 2.51 -18.19 16.94
N GLY A 55 1.96 -19.29 17.43
CA GLY A 55 1.35 -19.41 18.76
C GLY A 55 -0.12 -18.98 18.83
N ILE A 56 -0.63 -18.82 20.05
CA ILE A 56 -2.03 -18.46 20.32
C ILE A 56 -2.06 -17.12 21.05
N SER A 57 -2.76 -16.14 20.50
CA SER A 57 -3.00 -14.87 21.19
C SER A 57 -3.78 -15.10 22.48
N ARG A 58 -3.28 -14.56 23.60
CA ARG A 58 -3.98 -14.61 24.90
C ARG A 58 -5.26 -13.76 24.92
N GLN A 59 -5.36 -12.77 24.02
CA GLN A 59 -6.48 -11.85 23.94
C GLN A 59 -7.12 -11.91 22.54
N LYS A 60 -8.46 -11.86 22.47
CA LYS A 60 -9.20 -11.85 21.19
C LYS A 60 -9.00 -10.54 20.42
N ARG A 61 -8.79 -9.42 21.11
CA ARG A 61 -8.57 -8.09 20.55
C ARG A 61 -7.57 -7.35 21.43
N PHE A 62 -6.59 -6.73 20.80
CA PHE A 62 -5.58 -5.91 21.48
C PHE A 62 -5.01 -4.90 20.50
N THR A 63 -4.35 -3.87 21.04
CA THR A 63 -3.62 -2.85 20.27
C THR A 63 -2.16 -2.92 20.65
N VAL A 64 -1.28 -2.82 19.66
CA VAL A 64 0.18 -2.73 19.87
C VAL A 64 0.64 -1.33 19.47
N SER A 65 1.33 -0.65 20.39
CA SER A 65 1.95 0.65 20.15
C SER A 65 3.42 0.54 20.53
N MET A 66 4.32 0.86 19.60
CA MET A 66 5.77 0.87 19.83
C MET A 66 6.33 2.18 19.31
N MET A 67 7.24 2.81 20.06
CA MET A 67 8.03 3.92 19.54
C MET A 67 9.08 3.37 18.59
N LEU A 68 9.15 3.93 17.39
CA LEU A 68 10.25 3.66 16.47
C LEU A 68 11.48 4.39 17.00
N ALA A 69 12.62 3.70 17.10
CA ALA A 69 13.90 4.34 17.40
C ALA A 69 14.22 5.34 16.28
N ALA A 70 14.61 6.56 16.67
CA ALA A 70 14.98 7.65 15.77
C ALA A 70 16.38 7.45 15.17
#